data_AF-A0A2K9LKC0-F1
#
_entry.id   AF-A0A2K9LKC0-F1
#
_cell.length_a   1.000
_cell.length_b   1.000
_cell.length_c   1.000
_cell.angle_alpha   90.00
_cell.angle_beta   90.00
_cell.angle_gamma   90.00
#
_symmetry.space_group_name_H-M   'P 1'
#
loop_
_entity.id
_entity.type
_entity.pdbx_description
1 polymer ?
#
loop_
_entity_poly.entity_id
_entity_poly.type
_entity_poly.pdbx_seq_one_letter_code
_entity_poly.pdbx_strand_id
1 'polypeptide(L)'
;MPLNRPNKIELLEAVREYLQQTPEDPKVDQFFRRVASNVLAIVQREEHLHDQYIQQEIIALQACLQSTETNLSTLNQQLAHAIESGDLAITPALTHKLLELAQAKLNIDNPKYKG
;
A
#
# COMPACT_ATOMS: atom_id res chain seq x y z
N MET A 1 5.99 1.54 7.72
CA MET A 1 6.51 1.80 6.35
C MET A 1 6.35 3.28 6.03
N PRO A 2 7.28 3.91 5.27
CA PRO A 2 7.07 5.27 4.77
C PRO A 2 5.78 5.33 3.94
N LEU A 3 5.02 6.43 4.06
CA LEU A 3 3.87 6.68 3.19
C LEU A 3 4.35 6.58 1.73
N ASN A 4 3.73 5.69 0.95
CA ASN A 4 3.94 5.59 -0.49
C ASN A 4 3.88 7.01 -1.08
N ARG A 5 5.01 7.51 -1.61
CA ARG A 5 5.05 8.73 -2.40
C ARG A 5 5.09 8.36 -3.89
N PRO A 6 4.33 9.02 -4.76
CA PRO A 6 3.38 10.09 -4.46
C PRO A 6 2.17 9.60 -3.65
N ASN A 7 1.74 10.41 -2.68
CA ASN A 7 0.60 10.10 -1.83
C ASN A 7 -0.73 10.36 -2.58
N LYS A 8 -1.85 9.88 -2.04
CA LYS A 8 -3.18 10.03 -2.63
C LYS A 8 -3.53 11.47 -3.01
N ILE A 9 -3.13 12.47 -2.21
CA ILE A 9 -3.39 13.89 -2.50
C ILE A 9 -2.56 14.34 -3.70
N GLU A 10 -1.26 14.03 -3.72
CA GLU A 10 -0.36 14.36 -4.84
C GLU A 10 -0.83 13.71 -6.15
N LEU A 11 -1.34 12.47 -6.09
CA LEU A 11 -1.93 11.77 -7.22
C LEU A 11 -3.20 12.46 -7.75
N LEU A 12 -4.10 12.89 -6.86
CA LEU A 12 -5.32 13.60 -7.24
C LEU A 12 -5.02 15.00 -7.79
N GLU A 13 -4.02 15.69 -7.24
CA GLU A 13 -3.55 16.99 -7.74
C GLU A 13 -3.01 16.87 -9.16
N ALA A 14 -2.17 15.87 -9.43
CA ALA A 14 -1.64 15.62 -10.77
C ALA A 14 -2.76 15.33 -11.79
N VAL A 15 -3.79 14.56 -11.41
CA VAL A 15 -4.95 14.33 -12.26
C VAL A 15 -5.75 15.61 -12.49
N ARG A 16 -5.95 16.43 -11.44
CA ARG A 16 -6.65 17.71 -11.56
C ARG A 16 -5.93 18.66 -12.51
N GLU A 17 -4.61 18.79 -12.40
CA GLU A 17 -3.79 19.63 -13.28
C GLU A 17 -3.90 19.19 -14.74
N TYR A 18 -3.81 17.89 -15.01
CA TYR A 18 -4.02 17.33 -16.35
C TYR A 18 -5.40 17.69 -16.92
N LEU A 19 -6.47 17.60 -16.11
CA LEU A 19 -7.83 17.91 -16.55
C LEU A 19 -8.06 19.42 -16.79
N GLN A 20 -7.33 20.29 -16.09
CA GLN A 20 -7.40 21.74 -16.28
C GLN A 20 -6.69 22.20 -17.56
N GLN A 21 -5.60 21.53 -17.93
CA GLN A 21 -4.82 21.85 -19.12
C GLN A 21 -4.45 20.57 -19.87
N THR A 22 -5.36 20.13 -20.73
CA THR A 22 -5.12 18.96 -21.58
C THR A 22 -4.07 19.29 -22.66
N PRO A 23 -3.12 18.38 -22.94
CA PRO A 23 -2.16 18.55 -24.03
C PRO A 23 -2.86 18.74 -25.39
N GLU A 24 -2.30 19.59 -26.25
CA GLU A 24 -2.83 19.82 -27.60
C GLU A 24 -2.57 18.63 -28.54
N ASP A 25 -1.47 17.89 -28.33
CA ASP A 25 -1.16 16.68 -29.10
C ASP A 25 -2.11 15.54 -28.69
N PRO A 26 -2.96 15.04 -29.61
CA PRO A 26 -3.93 13.98 -29.32
C PRO A 26 -3.29 12.67 -28.81
N LYS A 27 -2.07 12.34 -29.23
CA LYS A 27 -1.37 11.12 -28.77
C LYS A 27 -0.90 11.27 -27.33
N VAL A 28 -0.35 12.44 -27.00
CA VAL A 28 0.11 12.77 -25.65
C VAL A 28 -1.09 12.83 -24.71
N ASP A 29 -2.16 13.49 -25.14
CA ASP A 29 -3.42 13.54 -24.41
C ASP A 29 -3.98 12.14 -24.14
N GLN A 30 -4.10 11.28 -25.16
CA GLN A 30 -4.58 9.90 -25.00
C GLN A 30 -3.76 9.12 -23.96
N PHE A 31 -2.44 9.30 -23.95
CA PHE A 31 -1.56 8.68 -22.96
C PHE A 31 -1.87 9.18 -21.54
N PHE A 32 -1.91 10.50 -21.32
CA PHE A 32 -2.19 11.06 -20.00
C PHE A 32 -3.60 10.74 -19.50
N ARG A 33 -4.60 10.68 -20.40
CA ARG A 33 -5.96 10.23 -20.10
C ARG A 33 -5.97 8.81 -19.52
N ARG A 34 -5.15 7.91 -20.08
CA ARG A 34 -4.98 6.53 -19.59
C ARG A 34 -4.26 6.48 -18.24
N VAL A 35 -3.23 7.31 -18.05
CA VAL A 35 -2.53 7.45 -16.77
C VAL A 35 -3.48 7.94 -15.69
N ALA A 36 -4.23 9.01 -15.95
CA ALA A 36 -5.22 9.57 -15.03
C ALA A 36 -6.30 8.56 -14.65
N SER A 37 -6.82 7.80 -15.63
CA SER A 37 -7.78 6.72 -15.36
C SER A 37 -7.20 5.63 -14.44
N ASN A 38 -5.93 5.27 -14.62
CA ASN A 38 -5.28 4.28 -13.75
C ASN A 38 -5.08 4.83 -12.34
N VAL A 39 -4.66 6.09 -12.20
CA VAL A 39 -4.47 6.76 -10.91
C VAL A 39 -5.79 6.82 -10.14
N LEU A 40 -6.88 7.25 -10.78
CA LEU A 40 -8.20 7.28 -10.14
C LEU A 40 -8.66 5.88 -9.70
N ALA A 41 -8.36 4.84 -10.48
CA ALA A 41 -8.66 3.46 -10.10
C ALA A 41 -7.81 2.95 -8.92
N ILE A 42 -6.60 3.48 -8.72
CA ILE A 42 -5.78 3.21 -7.51
C ILE A 42 -6.44 3.86 -6.31
N VAL A 43 -6.66 5.18 -6.38
CA VAL A 43 -7.27 5.97 -5.30
C VAL A 43 -8.62 5.38 -4.87
N GLN A 44 -9.47 4.99 -5.84
CA GLN A 44 -10.75 4.37 -5.53
C GLN A 44 -10.60 3.05 -4.76
N ARG A 45 -9.65 2.19 -5.14
CA ARG A 45 -9.43 0.91 -4.45
C ARG A 45 -8.83 1.10 -3.07
N GLU A 46 -7.91 2.03 -2.92
CA GLU A 46 -7.40 2.43 -1.60
C GLU A 46 -8.57 2.85 -0.70
N GLU A 47 -9.45 3.74 -1.14
CA GLU A 47 -10.61 4.16 -0.32
C GLU A 47 -11.53 3.02 0.10
N HIS A 48 -11.73 2.01 -0.77
CA HIS A 48 -12.61 0.89 -0.45
C HIS A 48 -11.96 -0.18 0.42
N LEU A 49 -10.65 -0.37 0.33
CA LEU A 49 -9.96 -1.53 0.89
C LEU A 49 -8.98 -1.18 2.01
N HIS A 50 -8.60 0.09 2.16
CA HIS A 50 -7.56 0.51 3.09
C HIS A 50 -7.89 0.14 4.54
N ASP A 51 -9.07 0.50 5.05
CA ASP A 51 -9.43 0.22 6.44
C ASP A 51 -9.45 -1.29 6.73
N GLN A 52 -10.03 -2.07 5.82
CA GLN A 52 -10.05 -3.54 5.95
C GLN A 52 -8.63 -4.12 5.95
N TYR A 53 -7.77 -3.66 5.03
CA TYR A 53 -6.39 -4.11 4.94
C TYR A 53 -5.58 -3.74 6.19
N ILE A 54 -5.71 -2.51 6.69
CA ILE A 54 -5.03 -2.05 7.91
C ILE A 54 -5.45 -2.89 9.12
N GLN A 55 -6.74 -3.20 9.26
CA GLN A 55 -7.22 -4.08 10.33
C GLN A 55 -6.64 -5.49 10.22
N GLN A 56 -6.59 -6.05 9.01
CA GLN A 56 -5.97 -7.37 8.77
C GLN A 56 -4.47 -7.37 9.09
N GLU A 57 -3.75 -6.31 8.71
CA GLU A 57 -2.32 -6.15 9.01
C GLU A 57 -2.07 -6.04 10.52
N ILE A 58 -2.87 -5.23 11.24
CA ILE A 58 -2.80 -5.10 12.69
C ILE A 58 -3.03 -6.45 13.37
N ILE A 59 -4.11 -7.16 13.02
CA ILE A 59 -4.43 -8.46 13.62
C ILE A 59 -3.31 -9.48 13.40
N ALA A 60 -2.76 -9.52 12.18
CA ALA A 60 -1.66 -10.42 11.85
C ALA A 60 -0.39 -10.10 12.66
N LEU A 61 -0.02 -8.82 12.77
CA LEU A 61 1.15 -8.39 13.53
C LEU A 61 0.97 -8.59 15.04
N GLN A 62 -0.22 -8.30 15.58
CA GLN A 62 -0.56 -8.59 16.99
C GLN A 62 -0.40 -10.08 17.30
N ALA A 63 -0.89 -10.96 16.42
CA ALA A 63 -0.76 -12.41 16.60
C ALA A 63 0.70 -12.88 16.55
N CYS A 64 1.53 -12.29 15.67
CA CYS A 64 2.95 -12.61 15.61
C CYS A 64 3.74 -12.12 16.83
N LEU A 65 3.40 -10.94 17.35
CA LEU A 65 4.13 -10.30 18.46
C LEU A 65 3.54 -10.58 19.84
N GLN A 66 2.39 -11.25 19.91
CA GLN A 66 1.59 -11.39 21.14
C GLN A 66 1.32 -10.02 21.80
N SER A 67 1.10 -9.00 20.96
CA SER A 67 0.95 -7.60 21.35
C SER A 67 -0.52 -7.18 21.32
N THR A 68 -0.90 -6.23 22.18
CA THR A 68 -2.22 -5.55 22.16
C THR A 68 -2.16 -4.18 21.51
N GLU A 69 -1.01 -3.79 20.96
CA GLU A 69 -0.83 -2.52 20.26
C GLU A 69 -1.72 -2.45 19.02
N THR A 70 -2.33 -1.29 18.79
CA THR A 70 -3.23 -1.04 17.66
C THR A 70 -2.63 -0.08 16.63
N ASN A 71 -1.58 0.64 17.00
CA ASN A 71 -0.83 1.49 16.09
C ASN A 71 0.07 0.64 15.20
N LEU A 72 -0.22 0.63 13.90
CA LEU A 72 0.52 -0.12 12.90
C LEU A 72 2.01 0.26 12.83
N SER A 73 2.35 1.55 13.03
CA SER A 73 3.76 1.98 13.02
C SER A 73 4.50 1.42 14.22
N THR A 74 3.88 1.41 15.39
CA THR A 74 4.45 0.83 16.60
C THR A 74 4.61 -0.68 16.45
N LEU A 75 3.61 -1.39 15.92
CA LEU A 75 3.70 -2.83 15.64
C LEU A 75 4.85 -3.16 14.68
N ASN A 76 5.03 -2.37 13.62
CA ASN A 76 6.15 -2.56 12.69
C ASN A 76 7.52 -2.33 13.36
N GLN A 77 7.63 -1.34 14.25
CA GLN A 77 8.86 -1.11 15.02
C GLN A 77 9.13 -2.24 16.01
N GLN A 78 8.10 -2.74 16.70
CA GLN A 78 8.19 -3.89 17.59
C GLN A 78 8.63 -5.15 16.83
N LEU A 79 8.07 -5.39 15.65
CA LEU A 79 8.47 -6.50 14.79
C LEU A 79 9.94 -6.41 14.39
N ALA A 80 10.37 -5.26 13.90
CA ALA A 80 11.76 -5.05 13.51
C ALA A 80 12.71 -5.28 14.70
N HIS A 81 12.37 -4.73 15.87
CA HIS A 81 13.17 -4.88 17.07
C HIS A 81 13.24 -6.34 17.54
N ALA A 82 12.12 -7.06 17.56
CA ALA A 82 12.07 -8.46 17.98
C ALA A 82 12.86 -9.39 17.05
N ILE A 83 12.88 -9.09 15.75
CA ILE A 83 13.72 -9.83 14.78
C ILE A 83 15.21 -9.51 15.01
N GLU A 84 15.54 -8.24 15.24
CA GLU A 84 16.92 -7.78 15.46
C GLU A 84 17.52 -8.32 16.77
N SER A 85 16.74 -8.32 17.85
CA SER A 85 17.14 -8.83 19.17
C SER A 85 17.23 -10.36 19.22
N GLY A 86 16.62 -11.05 18.24
CA GLY A 86 16.49 -12.51 18.22
C GLY A 86 15.34 -13.05 19.08
N ASP A 87 14.52 -12.18 19.67
CA ASP A 87 13.32 -12.55 20.43
C ASP A 87 12.25 -13.19 19.54
N LEU A 88 12.25 -12.85 18.25
CA LEU A 88 11.40 -13.44 17.22
C LEU A 88 12.26 -14.13 16.15
N ALA A 89 12.19 -15.46 16.12
CA ALA A 89 12.86 -16.25 15.09
C ALA A 89 12.22 -16.03 13.71
N ILE A 90 13.05 -15.83 12.69
CA ILE A 90 12.62 -15.79 11.28
C ILE A 90 12.27 -17.22 10.84
N THR A 91 11.01 -17.60 11.03
CA THR A 91 10.49 -18.91 10.62
C THR A 91 9.89 -18.83 9.21
N PRO A 92 9.82 -19.96 8.47
CA PRO A 92 9.10 -20.01 7.19
C PRO A 92 7.65 -19.53 7.30
N ALA A 93 6.98 -19.82 8.43
CA ALA A 93 5.61 -19.37 8.69
C ALA A 93 5.51 -17.85 8.81
N LEU A 94 6.42 -17.20 9.54
CA LEU A 94 6.49 -15.75 9.66
C LEU A 94 6.74 -15.10 8.29
N THR A 95 7.74 -15.60 7.55
CA THR A 95 8.05 -15.11 6.20
C THR A 95 6.86 -15.24 5.27
N HIS A 96 6.13 -16.36 5.32
CA HIS A 96 4.93 -16.56 4.52
C HIS A 96 3.83 -15.54 4.86
N LYS A 97 3.58 -15.28 6.15
CA LYS A 97 2.61 -14.27 6.58
C LYS A 97 2.97 -12.85 6.16
N LEU A 98 4.24 -12.46 6.30
CA LEU A 98 4.69 -11.14 5.84
C LEU A 98 4.57 -11.00 4.31
N LEU A 99 4.81 -12.09 3.57
CA LEU A 99 4.63 -12.12 2.12
C LEU A 99 3.15 -12.00 1.73
N GLU A 100 2.24 -12.71 2.40
CA GLU A 100 0.80 -12.59 2.18
C GLU A 100 0.31 -11.15 2.38
N LEU A 101 0.75 -10.48 3.45
CA LEU A 101 0.42 -9.08 3.71
C LEU A 101 0.96 -8.15 2.62
N ALA A 102 2.23 -8.35 2.22
CA ALA A 102 2.83 -7.57 1.14
C ALA A 102 2.09 -7.76 -0.20
N GLN A 103 1.68 -8.99 -0.52
CA GLN A 103 0.88 -9.29 -1.72
C GLN A 103 -0.51 -8.68 -1.65
N ALA A 104 -1.18 -8.73 -0.50
CA ALA A 104 -2.48 -8.10 -0.30
C ALA A 104 -2.40 -6.58 -0.53
N LYS A 105 -1.37 -5.91 0.02
CA LYS A 105 -1.11 -4.50 -0.24
C LYS A 105 -0.88 -4.22 -1.72
N LEU A 106 -0.04 -5.04 -2.35
CA LEU A 106 0.31 -4.89 -3.75
C LEU A 106 -0.89 -5.11 -4.68
N ASN A 107 -1.85 -5.96 -4.32
CA ASN A 107 -3.10 -6.11 -5.07
C ASN A 107 -3.99 -4.87 -4.99
N ILE A 108 -3.96 -4.12 -3.88
CA ILE A 108 -4.64 -2.83 -3.74
C ILE A 108 -3.94 -1.77 -4.61
N ASP A 109 -2.62 -1.77 -4.69
CA ASP A 109 -1.88 -0.78 -5.48
C ASP A 109 -1.92 -1.12 -6.99
N ASN A 110 -1.61 -2.36 -7.35
CA ASN A 110 -1.52 -2.83 -8.73
C ASN A 110 -2.03 -4.28 -8.90
N PRO A 111 -3.32 -4.48 -9.23
CA PRO A 111 -3.96 -5.80 -9.25
C PRO A 111 -3.55 -6.62 -10.49
N LYS A 112 -2.91 -5.98 -11.47
CA LYS A 112 -2.41 -6.62 -12.69
C LYS A 112 -0.95 -7.03 -12.58
N TYR A 113 -0.29 -6.70 -11.46
CA TYR A 113 1.06 -7.14 -11.20
C TYR A 113 1.06 -8.65 -10.95
N LYS A 114 1.50 -9.40 -11.95
CA LYS A 114 1.78 -10.82 -11.83
C LYS A 114 3.26 -10.94 -11.48
N GLY A 115 3.57 -11.14 -10.20
CA GLY A 115 4.89 -11.55 -9.74
C GLY A 115 5.17 -12.99 -10.15
#